data_AF-A0A285Z8Q6-F1
#
_entry.id   AF-A0A285Z8Q6-F1
#
_cell.length_a   1.000
_cell.length_b   1.000
_cell.length_c   1.000
_cell.angle_alpha   90.00
_cell.angle_beta   90.00
_cell.angle_gamma   90.00
#
_symmetry.space_group_name_H-M   'P 1'
#
loop_
_entity.id
_entity.type
_entity.pdbx_description
1 polymer ?
#
loop_
_entity_poly.entity_id
_entity_poly.type
_entity_poly.pdbx_seq_one_letter_code
_entity_poly.pdbx_strand_id
1 'polypeptide(L)'
;MKLIDGEQVLGLRRGYRLQWEPRQDCHVLLYPEGMIKLNASAGWVLELLDGQRCVAKIIDGLAQRFPDAQGLDEDVLAFLEVARGKHWIE
;
A
#
# COMPACT_ATOMS: atom_id res chain seq x y z
N MET A 1 -12.40 -7.91 14.05
CA MET A 1 -11.98 -7.30 12.78
C MET A 1 -11.61 -8.44 11.85
N LYS A 2 -12.15 -8.50 10.62
CA LYS A 2 -11.83 -9.59 9.68
C LYS A 2 -10.42 -9.35 9.13
N LEU A 3 -9.54 -10.33 9.17
CA LEU A 3 -8.20 -10.21 8.57
C LEU A 3 -8.33 -9.89 7.08
N ILE A 4 -7.39 -9.11 6.55
CA ILE A 4 -7.24 -8.87 5.12
C ILE A 4 -6.90 -10.20 4.47
N ASP A 5 -7.62 -10.53 3.41
CA ASP A 5 -7.43 -11.73 2.63
C ASP A 5 -7.14 -11.35 1.17
N GLY A 6 -6.60 -12.30 0.40
CA GLY A 6 -6.12 -12.06 -0.96
C GLY A 6 -7.19 -11.62 -1.96
N GLU A 7 -8.47 -11.87 -1.69
CA GLU A 7 -9.57 -11.56 -2.61
C GLU A 7 -10.14 -10.15 -2.41
N GLN A 8 -9.75 -9.46 -1.32
CA GLN A 8 -10.23 -8.11 -1.02
C GLN A 8 -9.69 -7.10 -2.02
N VAL A 9 -10.57 -6.22 -2.49
CA VAL A 9 -10.20 -5.03 -3.26
C VAL A 9 -10.15 -3.87 -2.28
N LEU A 10 -8.96 -3.32 -2.08
CA LEU A 10 -8.72 -2.22 -1.15
C LEU A 10 -8.35 -0.95 -1.92
N GLY A 11 -8.81 0.19 -1.41
CA GLY A 11 -8.53 1.51 -1.95
C GLY A 11 -7.91 2.44 -0.91
N LEU A 12 -7.25 3.50 -1.36
CA LEU A 12 -6.95 4.62 -0.46
C LEU A 12 -8.26 5.20 0.05
N ARG A 13 -8.30 5.51 1.35
CA ARG A 13 -9.47 6.11 1.96
C ARG A 13 -9.80 7.45 1.32
N ARG A 14 -11.08 7.81 1.24
CA ARG A 14 -11.47 9.12 0.72
C ARG A 14 -10.72 10.27 1.42
N GLY A 15 -10.12 11.15 0.62
CA GLY A 15 -9.31 12.28 1.10
C GLY A 15 -7.82 11.95 1.26
N TYR A 16 -7.43 10.68 1.14
CA TYR A 16 -6.03 10.26 1.06
C TYR A 16 -5.59 10.22 -0.40
N ARG A 17 -4.33 10.59 -0.63
CA ARG A 17 -3.72 10.55 -1.97
C ARG A 17 -2.24 10.21 -1.86
N LEU A 18 -1.82 9.18 -2.60
CA LEU A 18 -0.41 8.91 -2.81
C LEU A 18 0.17 9.93 -3.81
N GLN A 19 1.34 10.49 -3.50
CA GLN A 19 2.05 11.42 -4.37
C GLN A 19 3.55 11.11 -4.35
N TRP A 20 4.21 11.22 -5.50
CA TRP A 20 5.67 11.23 -5.59
C TRP A 20 6.21 12.61 -5.27
N GLU A 21 7.22 12.71 -4.40
CA GLU A 21 7.88 13.96 -4.03
C GLU A 21 9.32 13.99 -4.57
N PRO A 22 9.58 14.62 -5.74
CA PRO A 22 10.89 14.59 -6.40
C PRO A 22 12.02 15.19 -5.56
N ARG A 23 11.71 16.16 -4.70
CA ARG A 23 12.71 16.81 -3.83
C ARG A 23 13.29 15.88 -2.78
N GLN A 24 12.53 14.84 -2.42
CA GLN A 24 12.90 13.88 -1.38
C GLN A 24 13.10 12.46 -1.92
N ASP A 25 12.90 12.27 -3.23
CA ASP A 25 13.01 10.98 -3.93
C ASP A 25 12.20 9.87 -3.23
N CYS A 26 10.96 10.20 -2.82
CA CYS A 26 10.12 9.27 -2.08
C CYS A 26 8.63 9.49 -2.35
N HIS A 27 7.82 8.45 -2.05
CA HIS A 27 6.38 8.61 -1.98
C HIS A 27 5.97 9.26 -0.65
N VAL A 28 4.94 10.11 -0.73
CA VAL A 28 4.25 10.69 0.41
C VAL A 28 2.76 10.35 0.33
N LEU A 29 2.16 10.06 1.47
CA LEU A 29 0.72 9.89 1.62
C LEU A 29 0.13 11.20 2.16
N LEU A 30 -0.63 11.90 1.33
CA LEU A 30 -1.31 13.13 1.69
C LEU A 30 -2.69 12.84 2.27
N TYR A 31 -3.10 13.61 3.26
CA TYR A 31 -4.42 13.57 3.89
C TYR A 31 -4.81 14.98 4.39
N PRO A 32 -6.07 15.26 4.75
CA PRO A 32 -6.53 16.63 5.00
C PRO A 32 -5.72 17.41 6.04
N GLU A 33 -5.21 16.72 7.06
CA GLU A 33 -4.47 17.30 8.18
C GLU A 33 -2.95 17.29 7.98
N GLY A 34 -2.41 16.69 6.90
CA GLY A 34 -0.97 16.66 6.69
C GLY A 34 -0.44 15.69 5.63
N MET A 35 0.81 15.25 5.84
CA MET A 35 1.50 14.30 4.96
C MET A 35 2.33 13.31 5.77
N ILE A 36 2.38 12.07 5.32
CA ILE A 36 3.27 11.02 5.84
C ILE A 36 4.32 10.71 4.77
N LYS A 37 5.60 10.79 5.15
CA LYS A 37 6.68 10.28 4.31
C LYS A 37 6.70 8.75 4.41
N LEU A 38 6.64 8.08 3.26
CA LEU A 38 6.69 6.63 3.18
C LEU A 38 8.13 6.15 2.95
N ASN A 39 8.43 4.94 3.40
CA ASN A 39 9.59 4.22 2.89
C ASN A 39 9.29 3.69 1.47
N ALA A 40 10.31 3.22 0.77
CA ALA A 40 10.17 2.74 -0.61
C ALA A 40 9.15 1.59 -0.74
N SER A 41 9.21 0.61 0.17
CA SER A 41 8.31 -0.54 0.16
C SER A 41 6.84 -0.18 0.38
N ALA A 42 6.52 0.69 1.35
CA ALA A 42 5.16 1.17 1.55
C ALA A 42 4.65 1.98 0.34
N GLY A 43 5.53 2.77 -0.29
CA GLY A 43 5.21 3.47 -1.53
C GLY A 43 4.78 2.52 -2.64
N TRP A 44 5.55 1.45 -2.89
CA TRP A 44 5.24 0.47 -3.93
C TRP A 44 3.93 -0.28 -3.69
N VAL A 45 3.64 -0.67 -2.44
CA VAL A 45 2.38 -1.33 -2.10
C VAL A 45 1.20 -0.39 -2.36
N LEU A 46 1.27 0.85 -1.84
CA LEU A 46 0.19 1.83 -1.99
C LEU A 46 0.01 2.31 -3.43
N GLU A 47 1.05 2.30 -4.25
CA GLU A 47 0.99 2.66 -5.67
C GLU A 47 0.11 1.68 -6.48
N LEU A 48 0.09 0.42 -6.08
CA LEU A 48 -0.73 -0.62 -6.72
C LEU A 48 -2.17 -0.66 -6.19
N LEU A 49 -2.45 0.07 -5.12
CA LEU A 49 -3.71 0.04 -4.37
C LEU A 49 -4.69 1.09 -4.94
N ASP A 50 -5.28 0.73 -6.08
CA ASP A 50 -6.11 1.60 -6.91
C ASP A 50 -7.62 1.44 -6.69
N GLY A 51 -8.03 0.56 -5.77
CA GLY A 51 -9.44 0.23 -5.53
C GLY A 51 -10.07 -0.64 -6.62
N GLN A 52 -9.29 -1.22 -7.53
CA GLN A 52 -9.77 -2.11 -8.59
C GLN A 52 -9.16 -3.51 -8.51
N ARG A 53 -7.87 -3.60 -8.14
CA ARG A 53 -7.17 -4.89 -8.01
C ARG A 53 -7.35 -5.48 -6.63
N CYS A 54 -7.48 -6.80 -6.55
CA CYS A 54 -7.45 -7.50 -5.26
C CYS A 54 -6.02 -7.60 -4.70
N VAL A 55 -5.91 -7.84 -3.39
CA VAL A 55 -4.63 -7.96 -2.69
C VAL A 55 -3.71 -9.01 -3.32
N ALA A 56 -4.24 -10.16 -3.75
CA ALA A 56 -3.45 -11.18 -4.44
C ALA A 56 -2.78 -10.65 -5.72
N LYS A 57 -3.47 -9.79 -6.48
CA LYS A 57 -2.90 -9.17 -7.69
C LYS A 57 -1.85 -8.12 -7.38
N ILE A 58 -1.98 -7.44 -6.24
CA ILE A 58 -0.95 -6.51 -5.74
C ILE A 58 0.31 -7.31 -5.37
N ILE A 59 0.16 -8.41 -4.63
CA ILE A 59 1.26 -9.31 -4.26
C ILE A 59 1.94 -9.87 -5.51
N ASP A 60 1.17 -10.39 -6.47
CA ASP A 60 1.71 -10.89 -7.76
C ASP A 60 2.56 -9.82 -8.47
N GLY A 61 2.06 -8.58 -8.54
CA GLY A 61 2.76 -7.48 -9.20
C GLY A 61 4.07 -7.09 -8.51
N LEU A 62 4.08 -7.12 -7.17
CA LEU A 62 5.30 -6.87 -6.39
C LEU A 62 6.27 -8.04 -6.49
N ALA A 63 5.80 -9.29 -6.47
CA ALA A 63 6.65 -10.47 -6.61
C ALA A 63 7.36 -10.51 -7.96
N GLN A 64 6.70 -10.06 -9.03
CA GLN A 64 7.34 -9.90 -10.34
C GLN A 64 8.41 -8.82 -10.36
N ARG A 65 8.20 -7.72 -9.60
CA ARG A 65 9.17 -6.63 -9.49
C ARG A 65 10.35 -6.98 -8.58
N PHE A 66 10.12 -7.84 -7.59
CA PHE A 66 11.09 -8.25 -6.57
C PHE A 66 11.11 -9.78 -6.43
N PRO A 67 11.59 -10.52 -7.45
CA PRO A 67 11.55 -11.99 -7.44
C PRO A 67 12.41 -12.63 -6.33
N ASP A 68 13.41 -11.89 -5.84
CA ASP A 68 14.31 -12.36 -4.78
C ASP A 68 13.77 -12.06 -3.36
N ALA A 69 12.62 -11.40 -3.23
CA ALA A 69 12.02 -11.06 -1.94
C ALA A 69 11.27 -12.26 -1.34
N GLN A 70 11.87 -12.89 -0.34
CA GLN A 70 11.23 -13.98 0.43
C GLN A 70 10.22 -13.41 1.43
N GLY A 71 9.05 -14.04 1.54
CA GLY A 71 8.00 -13.63 2.50
C GLY A 71 7.27 -12.33 2.13
N LEU A 72 7.38 -11.88 0.88
CA LEU A 72 6.77 -10.65 0.39
C LEU A 72 5.25 -10.60 0.61
N ASP A 73 4.57 -11.72 0.44
CA ASP A 73 3.13 -11.86 0.65
C ASP A 73 2.73 -11.58 2.11
N GLU A 74 3.46 -12.16 3.07
CA GLU A 74 3.25 -11.93 4.50
C GLU A 74 3.52 -10.47 4.87
N ASP A 75 4.61 -9.89 4.35
CA ASP A 75 4.98 -8.49 4.58
C ASP A 75 3.94 -7.52 4.02
N VAL A 76 3.41 -7.78 2.82
CA VAL A 76 2.37 -6.97 2.20
C VAL A 76 1.09 -7.05 3.02
N LEU A 77 0.65 -8.25 3.42
CA LEU A 77 -0.55 -8.42 4.25
C LEU A 77 -0.41 -7.71 5.60
N ALA A 78 0.73 -7.86 6.27
CA ALA A 78 1.02 -7.19 7.53
C ALA A 78 1.02 -5.66 7.39
N PHE A 79 1.60 -5.14 6.30
CA PHE A 79 1.57 -3.70 6.01
C PHE A 79 0.14 -3.20 5.77
N LEU A 80 -0.67 -3.92 5.00
CA LEU A 80 -2.06 -3.54 4.72
C LEU A 80 -2.90 -3.53 6.00
N GLU A 81 -2.67 -4.46 6.92
CA GLU A 81 -3.31 -4.46 8.24
C GLU A 81 -2.96 -3.20 9.04
N VAL A 82 -1.69 -2.81 9.04
CA VAL A 82 -1.24 -1.57 9.67
C VAL A 82 -1.88 -0.36 9.01
N ALA A 83 -1.86 -0.27 7.68
CA ALA A 83 -2.45 0.83 6.92
C ALA A 83 -3.97 0.96 7.18
N ARG A 84 -4.68 -0.17 7.27
CA ARG A 84 -6.10 -0.22 7.63
C ARG A 84 -6.33 0.22 9.07
N GLY A 85 -5.51 -0.25 10.02
CA GLY A 85 -5.56 0.18 11.42
C GLY A 85 -5.25 1.67 11.61
N LYS A 86 -4.50 2.27 10.67
CA LYS A 86 -4.24 3.73 10.61
C LYS A 86 -5.30 4.50 9.81
N HIS A 87 -6.32 3.83 9.28
CA HIS A 87 -7.39 4.40 8.45
C HIS A 87 -6.88 5.09 7.17
N TRP A 88 -5.78 4.60 6.59
CA TRP A 88 -5.26 5.08 5.31
C TRP A 88 -5.96 4.45 4.11
N ILE A 89 -6.47 3.23 4.30
CA ILE A 89 -7.12 2.42 3.28
C ILE A 89 -8.49 1.94 3.77
N GLU A 90 -9.36 1.60 2.83
CA GLU A 90 -10.71 1.03 3.06
C GLU A 90 -11.05 -0.06 2.04
#